data_AF-A0A562LQU8-F1
#
_entry.id   AF-A0A562LQU8-F1
#
_cell.length_a   1.000
_cell.length_b   1.000
_cell.length_c   1.000
_cell.angle_alpha   90.00
_cell.angle_beta   90.00
_cell.angle_gamma   90.00
#
_symmetry.space_group_name_H-M   'P 1'
#
loop_
_entity.id
_entity.type
_entity.pdbx_description
1 polymer ?
#
loop_
_entity_poly.entity_id
_entity_poly.type
_entity_poly.pdbx_seq_one_letter_code
_entity_poly.pdbx_strand_id
1 'polypeptide(L)'
;MEPGHWPSEHSDALRDYFLKGMSYAEIGRQINARFGTAYTRNAVIGRAKRLGLVIPEWITSPAIAPYLPGEAPVSPRRAVLPNLNLPPKSAMKPAAQVKLRCVGVQPRLIQLVELESADCRYPYGGDKDGEGIAFCGHPCQPGSSYCAPHARLTRRSGTGAARVAGPVVLRLVSAA
;
A
#
# COMPACT_ATOMS: atom_id res chain seq x y z
N MET A 1 18.67 14.26 -4.74
CA MET A 1 18.31 13.89 -3.36
C MET A 1 17.32 12.74 -3.49
N GLU A 2 17.79 11.50 -3.41
CA GLU A 2 17.01 10.30 -3.76
C GLU A 2 15.86 10.07 -2.74
N PRO A 3 14.59 10.29 -3.13
CA PRO A 3 13.44 10.17 -2.24
C PRO A 3 13.07 8.69 -2.09
N GLY A 4 13.84 7.94 -1.31
CA GLY A 4 13.54 6.52 -1.09
C GLY A 4 14.54 5.78 -0.21
N HIS A 5 15.75 6.29 -0.08
CA HIS A 5 16.73 5.70 0.82
C HIS A 5 16.46 6.17 2.26
N TRP A 6 16.20 5.23 3.16
CA TRP A 6 16.15 5.49 4.60
C TRP A 6 17.40 4.88 5.23
N PRO A 7 18.47 5.68 5.40
CA PRO A 7 19.70 5.24 6.05
C PRO A 7 19.46 4.54 7.39
N SER A 8 20.36 3.61 7.75
CA SER A 8 20.35 2.98 9.08
C SER A 8 20.40 4.06 10.17
N GLU A 9 21.24 5.08 10.02
CA GLU A 9 21.39 6.18 10.97
C GLU A 9 20.07 6.91 11.28
N HIS A 10 19.22 7.12 10.28
CA HIS A 10 17.91 7.75 10.46
C HIS A 10 16.92 6.79 11.16
N SER A 11 17.08 5.48 10.96
CA SER A 11 16.30 4.44 11.63
C SER A 11 16.65 4.32 13.10
N ASP A 12 17.94 4.43 13.42
CA ASP A 12 18.46 4.35 14.77
C ASP A 12 18.06 5.61 15.56
N ALA A 13 18.22 6.78 14.96
CA ALA A 13 17.69 8.03 15.53
C ALA A 13 16.16 7.96 15.78
N LEU A 14 15.42 7.36 14.85
CA LEU A 14 13.97 7.16 15.01
C LEU A 14 13.65 6.24 16.19
N ARG A 15 14.42 5.18 16.41
CA ARG A 15 14.30 4.31 17.60
C ARG A 15 14.57 5.07 18.88
N ASP A 16 15.66 5.83 18.93
CA ASP A 16 16.04 6.60 20.11
C ASP A 16 14.98 7.63 20.50
N TYR A 17 14.48 8.40 19.52
CA TYR A 17 13.45 9.41 19.80
C TYR A 17 12.08 8.78 20.13
N PHE A 18 11.79 7.61 19.57
CA PHE A 18 10.60 6.84 19.93
C PHE A 18 10.67 6.35 21.38
N LEU A 19 11.82 5.82 21.83
CA LEU A 19 12.04 5.40 23.23
C LEU A 19 11.97 6.59 24.20
N LYS A 20 12.34 7.79 23.75
CA LYS A 20 12.16 9.04 24.50
C LYS A 20 10.70 9.52 24.58
N GLY A 21 9.74 8.79 24.00
CA GLY A 21 8.32 9.11 24.06
C GLY A 21 7.91 10.30 23.18
N MET A 22 8.73 10.70 22.21
CA MET A 22 8.38 11.81 21.31
C MET A 22 7.27 11.42 20.33
N SER A 23 6.44 12.39 19.95
CA SER A 23 5.44 12.17 18.90
C SER A 23 6.10 12.00 17.52
N TYR A 24 5.49 11.24 16.61
CA TYR A 24 6.05 11.05 15.26
C TYR A 24 6.25 12.36 14.46
N ALA A 25 5.47 13.40 14.76
CA ALA A 25 5.68 14.72 14.14
C ALA A 25 6.97 15.36 14.66
N GLU A 26 7.23 15.27 15.98
CA GLU A 26 8.46 15.75 16.61
C GLU A 26 9.68 14.98 16.12
N ILE A 27 9.58 13.64 16.09
CA ILE A 27 10.64 12.78 15.57
C ILE A 27 11.01 13.18 14.14
N GLY A 28 10.01 13.46 13.29
CA GLY A 28 10.25 13.95 11.93
C GLY A 28 11.00 15.28 11.91
N ARG A 29 10.60 16.26 12.73
CA ARG A 29 11.31 17.53 12.85
C ARG A 29 12.76 17.35 13.29
N GLN A 30 12.99 16.50 14.29
CA GLN A 30 14.31 16.26 14.85
C GLN A 30 15.25 15.54 13.86
N ILE A 31 14.75 14.54 13.13
CA ILE A 31 15.51 13.84 12.09
C ILE A 31 15.81 14.78 10.92
N ASN A 32 14.84 15.59 10.51
CA ASN A 32 15.03 16.59 9.45
C ASN A 32 16.09 17.62 9.84
N ALA A 33 16.04 18.13 11.08
CA ALA A 33 17.01 19.07 11.61
C ALA A 33 18.42 18.47 11.74
N ARG A 34 18.53 17.22 12.17
CA ARG A 34 19.83 16.55 12.38
C ARG A 34 20.52 16.15 11.10
N PHE A 35 19.76 15.63 10.13
CA PHE A 35 20.33 15.02 8.91
C PHE A 35 20.07 15.84 7.64
N GLY A 36 19.49 17.04 7.75
CA GLY A 36 19.14 17.86 6.59
C GLY A 36 18.13 17.19 5.65
N THR A 37 17.25 16.36 6.20
CA THR A 37 16.24 15.62 5.43
C THR A 37 14.89 16.32 5.44
N ALA A 38 13.98 15.88 4.57
CA ALA A 38 12.63 16.42 4.44
C ALA A 38 11.57 15.31 4.61
N TYR A 39 11.69 14.50 5.66
CA TYR A 39 10.70 13.47 5.97
C TYR A 39 9.41 14.08 6.50
N THR A 40 8.28 13.61 5.97
CA THR A 40 6.96 13.95 6.48
C THR A 40 6.60 13.08 7.69
N ARG A 41 5.64 13.53 8.51
CA ARG A 41 5.10 12.72 9.63
C ARG A 41 4.69 11.31 9.18
N ASN A 42 4.08 11.17 8.00
CA ASN A 42 3.65 9.88 7.46
C ASN A 42 4.83 8.99 7.05
N ALA A 43 5.93 9.58 6.56
CA ALA A 43 7.15 8.83 6.27
C ALA A 43 7.75 8.22 7.55
N VAL A 44 7.80 9.00 8.64
CA VAL A 44 8.24 8.54 9.97
C VAL A 44 7.35 7.42 10.51
N ILE A 45 6.02 7.57 10.45
CA ILE A 45 5.07 6.54 10.88
C ILE A 45 5.26 5.25 10.06
N GLY A 46 5.35 5.37 8.74
CA GLY A 46 5.55 4.23 7.85
C GLY A 46 6.86 3.50 8.15
N ARG A 47 7.94 4.25 8.44
CA ARG A 47 9.21 3.63 8.86
C ARG A 47 9.10 2.96 10.22
N ALA A 48 8.52 3.62 11.22
CA ALA A 48 8.36 3.09 12.57
C ALA A 48 7.61 1.75 12.57
N LYS A 49 6.52 1.65 11.79
CA LYS A 49 5.77 0.41 11.59
C LYS A 49 6.62 -0.72 11.01
N ARG A 50 7.42 -0.44 9.97
CA ARG A 50 8.35 -1.44 9.38
C ARG A 50 9.46 -1.86 10.34
N LEU A 51 9.84 -0.99 11.29
CA LEU A 51 10.81 -1.30 12.35
C LEU A 51 10.19 -2.03 13.55
N GLY A 52 8.88 -2.31 13.54
CA GLY A 52 8.18 -2.95 14.66
C GLY A 52 8.02 -2.05 15.88
N LEU A 53 8.18 -0.72 15.73
CA LEU A 53 8.01 0.24 16.81
C LEU A 53 6.52 0.54 16.97
N VAL A 54 5.82 -0.42 17.57
CA VAL A 54 4.39 -0.33 17.86
C VAL A 54 4.22 0.40 19.19
N ILE A 55 3.34 1.40 19.18
CA ILE A 55 2.86 2.05 20.41
C ILE A 55 2.00 1.03 21.16
N PRO A 56 2.28 0.67 22.43
CA PRO A 56 1.30 -0.04 23.25
C PRO A 56 0.05 0.85 23.40
N GLU A 57 -1.14 0.25 23.27
CA GLU A 57 -2.46 0.90 23.11
C GLU A 57 -2.79 2.07 24.07
N TRP A 58 -2.05 2.24 25.16
CA TRP A 58 -2.26 3.30 26.15
C TRP A 58 -1.87 4.72 25.69
N ILE A 59 -1.10 4.89 24.60
CA ILE A 59 -0.78 6.23 24.04
C ILE A 59 -1.72 6.60 22.88
N THR A 60 -2.90 5.97 22.81
CA THR A 60 -3.96 6.35 21.88
C THR A 60 -4.53 7.69 22.31
N SER A 61 -3.87 8.78 21.87
CA SER A 61 -4.31 10.18 21.88
C SER A 61 -4.82 10.73 23.23
N PRO A 62 -4.28 11.83 23.77
CA PRO A 62 -5.12 12.61 24.68
C PRO A 62 -6.39 12.96 23.90
N ALA A 63 -7.55 12.64 24.51
CA ALA A 63 -8.85 13.12 24.08
C ALA A 63 -8.71 14.60 23.71
N ILE A 64 -9.40 15.02 22.65
CA ILE A 64 -9.49 16.42 22.20
C ILE A 64 -9.71 17.29 23.45
N ALA A 65 -8.62 17.87 23.96
CA ALA A 65 -8.68 18.81 25.05
C ALA A 65 -9.16 20.13 24.43
N PRO A 66 -10.11 20.83 25.06
CA PRO A 66 -10.55 22.12 24.56
C PRO A 66 -9.36 23.07 24.55
N TYR A 67 -9.15 23.71 23.40
CA TYR A 67 -8.07 24.65 23.14
C TYR A 67 -8.20 25.84 24.09
N LEU A 68 -7.21 26.04 24.98
CA LEU A 68 -7.06 27.31 25.68
C LEU A 68 -6.49 28.35 24.70
N PRO A 69 -6.97 29.62 24.74
CA PRO A 69 -6.57 30.61 23.76
C PRO A 69 -5.20 31.20 24.12
N GLY A 70 -4.24 31.10 23.20
CA GLY A 70 -3.04 31.92 23.24
C GLY A 70 -1.76 31.20 22.81
N GLU A 71 -1.62 30.94 21.51
CA GLU A 71 -0.35 31.13 20.76
C GLU A 71 -0.58 30.74 19.30
N ALA A 72 -0.35 31.70 18.40
CA ALA A 72 -0.51 31.53 16.97
C ALA A 72 0.72 30.83 16.36
N PRO A 73 0.52 29.94 15.38
CA PRO A 73 1.45 29.85 14.27
C PRO A 73 0.74 30.21 12.97
N VAL A 74 1.27 31.26 12.34
CA VAL A 74 0.92 31.70 10.99
C VAL A 74 1.45 30.66 10.00
N SER A 75 0.56 29.86 9.44
CA SER A 75 0.76 29.20 8.16
C SER A 75 -0.61 29.17 7.49
N PRO A 76 -0.75 29.64 6.23
CA PRO A 76 -2.05 29.63 5.57
C PRO A 76 -2.46 28.17 5.40
N ARG A 77 -3.34 27.70 6.30
CA ARG A 77 -4.08 26.45 6.11
C ARG A 77 -4.77 26.60 4.76
N ARG A 78 -4.27 25.88 3.76
CA ARG A 78 -4.96 25.68 2.50
C ARG A 78 -6.38 25.22 2.89
N ALA A 79 -7.37 26.07 2.59
CA ALA A 79 -8.75 25.80 2.93
C ALA A 79 -9.09 24.39 2.43
N VAL A 80 -9.43 23.52 3.37
CA VAL A 80 -9.85 22.16 3.06
C VAL A 80 -11.15 22.31 2.26
N LEU A 81 -11.08 22.05 0.97
CA LEU A 81 -12.27 21.95 0.12
C LEU A 81 -13.24 20.96 0.80
N PRO A 82 -14.53 21.29 0.99
CA PRO A 82 -15.47 20.47 1.75
C PRO A 82 -15.83 19.12 1.09
N ASN A 83 -15.23 18.78 -0.06
CA ASN A 83 -15.58 17.60 -0.85
C ASN A 83 -14.50 16.49 -0.88
N LEU A 84 -13.64 16.41 0.13
CA LEU A 84 -12.87 15.18 0.34
C LEU A 84 -13.84 14.08 0.79
N ASN A 85 -14.35 13.30 -0.18
CA ASN A 85 -14.95 12.00 0.06
C ASN A 85 -13.88 11.10 0.70
N LEU A 86 -13.69 11.22 2.02
CA LEU A 86 -12.88 10.28 2.76
C LEU A 86 -13.53 8.90 2.59
N PRO A 87 -12.78 7.88 2.14
CA PRO A 87 -13.32 6.54 2.06
C PRO A 87 -13.85 6.15 3.46
N PRO A 88 -15.03 5.53 3.54
CA PRO A 88 -15.60 5.10 4.82
C PRO A 88 -14.55 4.32 5.61
N LYS A 89 -14.47 4.51 6.93
CA LYS A 89 -13.52 3.78 7.80
C LYS A 89 -13.60 2.25 7.64
N SER A 90 -14.72 1.73 7.12
CA SER A 90 -14.89 0.33 6.73
C SER A 90 -13.96 -0.15 5.60
N ALA A 91 -13.51 0.74 4.71
CA ALA A 91 -12.58 0.43 3.62
C ALA A 91 -11.12 0.26 4.08
N MET A 92 -10.82 0.52 5.36
CA MET A 92 -9.49 0.37 5.94
C MET A 92 -9.31 -0.95 6.71
N LYS A 93 -10.36 -1.77 6.81
CA LYS A 93 -10.22 -3.13 7.36
C LYS A 93 -9.47 -3.97 6.32
N PRO A 94 -8.47 -4.79 6.73
CA PRO A 94 -7.90 -5.80 5.84
C PRO A 94 -9.06 -6.56 5.20
N ALA A 95 -9.12 -6.54 3.87
CA ALA A 95 -10.12 -7.32 3.16
C ALA A 95 -9.95 -8.77 3.62
N ALA A 96 -11.04 -9.39 4.09
CA ALA A 96 -11.02 -10.79 4.46
C ALA A 96 -10.42 -11.58 3.28
N GLN A 97 -9.50 -12.49 3.57
CA GLN A 97 -8.83 -13.30 2.55
C GLN A 97 -9.91 -13.97 1.69
N VAL A 98 -9.91 -13.65 0.40
CA VAL A 98 -10.92 -14.16 -0.53
C VAL A 98 -10.52 -15.59 -0.87
N LYS A 99 -11.29 -16.56 -0.37
CA LYS A 99 -11.14 -17.95 -0.79
C LYS A 99 -11.31 -18.05 -2.30
N LEU A 100 -10.24 -18.46 -2.98
CA LEU A 100 -10.23 -18.61 -4.44
C LEU A 100 -11.28 -19.65 -4.85
N ARG A 101 -12.07 -19.34 -5.87
CA ARG A 101 -13.12 -20.23 -6.37
C ARG A 101 -12.48 -21.36 -7.15
N CYS A 102 -12.68 -22.61 -6.74
CA CYS A 102 -12.25 -23.75 -7.54
C CYS A 102 -13.22 -23.96 -8.69
N VAL A 103 -12.69 -24.19 -9.90
CA VAL A 103 -13.46 -24.72 -11.04
C VAL A 103 -13.05 -26.18 -11.22
N GLY A 104 -13.90 -26.97 -11.89
CA GLY A 104 -13.58 -28.34 -12.34
C GLY A 104 -12.49 -28.37 -13.41
N VAL A 105 -11.34 -27.73 -13.15
CA VAL A 105 -10.10 -27.84 -13.91
C VAL A 105 -9.04 -28.33 -12.93
N GLN A 106 -8.34 -29.40 -13.28
CA GLN A 106 -7.20 -29.88 -12.51
C GLN A 106 -5.99 -29.01 -12.88
N PRO A 107 -5.48 -28.12 -12.00
CA PRO A 107 -4.31 -27.31 -12.32
C PRO A 107 -3.03 -28.14 -12.40
N ARG A 108 -2.04 -27.65 -13.15
CA ARG A 108 -0.67 -28.20 -13.19
C ARG A 108 0.19 -27.77 -11.99
N LEU A 109 -0.28 -26.80 -11.19
CA LEU A 109 0.38 -26.31 -9.97
C LEU A 109 1.85 -25.93 -10.17
N ILE A 110 2.10 -25.10 -11.19
CA ILE A 110 3.43 -24.65 -11.59
C ILE A 110 3.89 -23.49 -10.70
N GLN A 111 5.17 -23.40 -10.34
CA GLN A 111 5.70 -22.28 -9.57
C GLN A 111 5.85 -21.01 -10.44
N LEU A 112 5.95 -19.84 -9.82
CA LEU A 112 6.09 -18.57 -10.57
C LEU A 112 7.30 -18.59 -11.53
N VAL A 113 8.39 -19.23 -11.11
CA VAL A 113 9.65 -19.27 -11.85
C VAL A 113 9.59 -20.16 -13.10
N GLU A 114 8.65 -21.10 -13.15
CA GLU A 114 8.48 -22.07 -14.23
C GLU A 114 7.34 -21.67 -15.19
N LEU A 115 6.64 -20.56 -14.90
CA LEU A 115 5.44 -20.17 -15.62
C LEU A 115 5.77 -19.48 -16.94
N GLU A 116 5.32 -20.04 -18.07
CA GLU A 116 5.57 -19.43 -19.38
C GLU A 116 4.59 -18.30 -19.71
N SER A 117 4.93 -17.49 -20.73
CA SER A 117 4.11 -16.36 -21.14
C SER A 117 2.68 -16.77 -21.55
N ALA A 118 2.54 -17.96 -22.13
CA ALA A 118 1.28 -18.54 -22.59
C ALA A 118 0.52 -19.32 -21.51
N ASP A 119 1.04 -19.41 -20.28
CA ASP A 119 0.43 -20.20 -19.22
C ASP A 119 -0.57 -19.42 -18.36
N CYS A 120 -1.60 -20.13 -17.92
CA CYS A 120 -2.67 -19.61 -17.09
C CYS A 120 -2.14 -19.22 -15.71
N ARG A 121 -2.24 -17.92 -15.41
CA ARG A 121 -1.76 -17.27 -14.18
C ARG A 121 -2.77 -17.30 -13.03
N TYR A 122 -3.70 -18.25 -13.03
CA TYR A 122 -4.65 -18.35 -11.92
C TYR A 122 -3.95 -18.95 -10.70
N PRO A 123 -3.90 -18.24 -9.56
CA PRO A 123 -3.16 -18.67 -8.39
C PRO A 123 -3.91 -19.77 -7.61
N TYR A 124 -3.16 -20.60 -6.90
CA TYR A 124 -3.61 -21.61 -5.95
C TYR A 124 -2.70 -21.58 -4.73
N GLY A 125 -3.29 -21.74 -3.54
CA GLY A 125 -2.56 -21.67 -2.28
C GLY A 125 -2.13 -20.25 -1.92
N GLY A 126 -1.22 -20.14 -0.94
CA GLY A 126 -0.77 -18.85 -0.41
C GLY A 126 -1.82 -18.15 0.46
N ASP A 127 -2.83 -18.89 0.94
CA ASP A 127 -3.85 -18.35 1.84
C ASP A 127 -3.28 -18.13 3.26
N LYS A 128 -2.15 -18.76 3.59
CA LYS A 128 -1.47 -18.65 4.90
C LYS A 128 -0.01 -18.22 4.74
N ASP A 129 0.50 -17.54 5.76
CA ASP A 129 1.90 -17.11 5.80
C ASP A 129 2.84 -18.32 5.71
N GLY A 130 3.76 -18.28 4.74
CA GLY A 130 4.73 -19.35 4.49
C GLY A 130 4.28 -20.44 3.52
N GLU A 131 3.04 -20.41 3.01
CA GLU A 131 2.60 -21.33 1.96
C GLU A 131 3.02 -20.84 0.56
N GLY A 132 3.57 -21.75 -0.24
CA GLY A 132 3.94 -21.47 -1.63
C GLY A 132 2.71 -21.20 -2.50
N ILE A 133 2.83 -20.23 -3.41
CA ILE A 133 1.81 -19.94 -4.42
C ILE A 133 2.13 -20.73 -5.67
N ALA A 134 1.18 -21.55 -6.12
CA ALA A 134 1.25 -22.28 -7.38
C ALA A 134 0.25 -21.71 -8.40
N PHE A 135 0.46 -21.97 -9.68
CA PHE A 135 -0.36 -21.46 -10.77
C PHE A 135 -0.97 -22.58 -11.60
N CYS A 136 -2.10 -22.29 -12.26
CA CYS A 136 -2.83 -23.26 -13.08
C CYS A 136 -1.99 -23.91 -14.20
N GLY A 137 -1.18 -23.12 -14.92
CA GLY A 137 -0.25 -23.66 -15.93
C GLY A 137 -0.87 -24.20 -17.22
N HIS A 138 -2.18 -24.07 -17.42
CA HIS A 138 -2.85 -24.45 -18.67
C HIS A 138 -2.68 -23.37 -19.75
N PRO A 139 -2.73 -23.72 -21.05
CA PRO A 139 -2.62 -22.72 -22.11
C PRO A 139 -3.71 -21.64 -21.98
N CYS A 140 -3.27 -20.39 -22.08
CA CYS A 140 -4.13 -19.22 -22.04
C CYS A 140 -5.05 -19.18 -23.25
N GLN A 141 -6.23 -18.61 -23.04
CA GLN A 141 -7.09 -18.23 -24.17
C GLN A 141 -6.54 -16.94 -24.81
N PRO A 142 -6.70 -16.74 -26.13
CA PRO A 142 -6.33 -15.50 -26.79
C PRO A 142 -6.95 -14.27 -26.10
N GLY A 143 -6.14 -13.23 -25.85
CA GLY A 143 -6.60 -12.03 -25.15
C GLY A 143 -6.92 -12.21 -23.65
N SER A 144 -6.41 -13.27 -23.03
CA SER A 144 -6.60 -13.60 -21.61
C SER A 144 -5.29 -14.10 -20.99
N SER A 145 -5.06 -13.76 -19.72
CA SER A 145 -3.97 -14.34 -18.91
C SER A 145 -4.35 -15.68 -18.26
N TYR A 146 -5.50 -16.23 -18.66
CA TYR A 146 -6.12 -17.39 -18.05
C TYR A 146 -6.65 -18.38 -19.10
N CYS A 147 -6.66 -19.68 -18.77
CA CYS A 147 -7.33 -20.71 -19.54
C CYS A 147 -8.86 -20.48 -19.53
N ALA A 148 -9.61 -21.14 -20.42
CA ALA A 148 -11.05 -20.87 -20.60
C ALA A 148 -11.87 -20.97 -19.29
N PRO A 149 -11.66 -21.99 -18.42
CA PRO A 149 -12.34 -22.07 -17.13
C PRO A 149 -12.02 -20.87 -16.21
N HIS A 150 -10.74 -20.52 -16.04
CA HIS A 150 -10.32 -19.43 -15.16
C HIS A 150 -10.63 -18.04 -15.72
N ALA A 151 -10.67 -17.89 -17.05
CA ALA A 151 -11.11 -16.67 -17.69
C ALA A 151 -12.59 -16.38 -17.38
N ARG A 152 -13.45 -17.41 -17.34
CA ARG A 152 -14.86 -17.27 -16.97
C ARG A 152 -15.06 -16.91 -15.50
N LEU A 153 -14.17 -17.35 -14.61
CA LEU A 153 -14.23 -16.98 -13.19
C LEU A 153 -13.85 -15.53 -12.93
N THR A 154 -12.80 -15.06 -13.60
CA THR A 154 -12.18 -13.76 -13.30
C THR A 154 -12.86 -12.63 -14.05
N ARG A 155 -13.47 -12.91 -15.20
CA ARG A 155 -14.29 -11.94 -15.93
C ARG A 155 -15.62 -11.76 -15.21
N ARG A 156 -15.99 -10.49 -14.98
CA ARG A 156 -17.30 -10.13 -14.47
C ARG A 156 -18.33 -10.37 -15.58
N SER A 157 -19.05 -11.47 -15.50
CA SER A 157 -20.25 -11.69 -16.29
C SER A 157 -21.33 -10.72 -15.80
N GLY A 158 -21.43 -9.51 -16.37
CA GLY A 158 -22.61 -8.66 -16.13
C GLY A 158 -22.42 -7.15 -15.97
N THR A 159 -21.21 -6.60 -16.07
CA THR A 159 -21.07 -5.14 -16.23
C THR A 159 -20.08 -4.85 -17.34
N GLY A 160 -20.55 -4.22 -18.41
CA GLY A 160 -19.68 -3.64 -19.44
C GLY A 160 -18.60 -2.80 -18.76
N ALA A 161 -17.39 -2.81 -19.31
CA ALA A 161 -16.27 -2.05 -18.78
C ALA A 161 -16.69 -0.57 -18.66
N ALA A 162 -16.91 -0.09 -17.43
CA ALA A 162 -17.26 1.31 -17.17
C ALA A 162 -16.12 2.28 -17.56
N ARG A 163 -14.96 1.74 -17.95
CA ARG A 163 -13.83 2.49 -18.47
C ARG A 163 -13.52 1.99 -19.86
N VAL A 164 -13.91 2.76 -20.86
CA VAL A 164 -13.35 2.66 -22.20
C VAL A 164 -11.87 3.02 -22.07
N ALA A 165 -10.99 2.06 -22.37
CA ALA A 165 -9.56 2.34 -22.49
C ALA A 165 -9.36 3.19 -23.76
N GLY A 166 -9.31 4.50 -23.59
CA GLY A 166 -8.89 5.42 -24.66
C GLY A 166 -7.37 5.35 -24.84
N PRO A 167 -6.85 5.63 -26.05
CA PRO A 167 -5.42 5.71 -26.28
C PRO A 167 -4.83 6.82 -25.41
N VAL A 168 -3.95 6.47 -24.47
CA VAL A 168 -3.16 7.43 -23.72
C VAL A 168 -1.97 7.81 -24.58
N VAL A 169 -2.01 8.99 -25.18
CA VAL A 169 -0.85 9.57 -25.88
C VAL A 169 0.09 10.14 -24.83
N LEU A 170 1.15 9.41 -24.51
CA LEU A 170 2.24 9.91 -23.68
C LEU A 170 3.11 10.84 -24.53
N ARG A 171 3.14 12.14 -24.21
CA ARG A 171 4.14 13.06 -24.76
C ARG A 171 5.45 12.87 -24.00
N LEU A 172 6.50 12.47 -24.72
CA LEU A 172 7.86 12.61 -24.26
C LEU A 172 8.17 14.11 -24.13
N VAL A 173 8.47 14.53 -22.90
CA VAL A 173 9.06 15.84 -22.64
C VAL A 173 10.56 15.60 -22.61
N SER A 174 11.29 16.08 -23.61
CA SER A 174 12.75 16.05 -23.58
C SER A 174 13.24 16.90 -22.43
N ALA A 175 14.10 16.33 -21.59
CA ALA A 175 14.87 17.10 -20.62
C ALA A 175 16.04 17.77 -21.36
N ALA A 176 16.00 19.10 -21.44
CA ALA A 176 17.15 19.96 -21.72
C ALA A 176 16.88 21.33 -21.07
#